data_AF-A0A6B0BAH2-F1
#
_entry.id   AF-A0A6B0BAH2-F1
#
_cell.length_a   1.000
_cell.length_b   1.000
_cell.length_c   1.000
_cell.angle_alpha   90.00
_cell.angle_beta   90.00
_cell.angle_gamma   90.00
#
_symmetry.space_group_name_H-M   'P 1'
#
loop_
_entity.id
_entity.type
_entity.pdbx_description
1 polymer ?
#
loop_
_entity_poly.entity_id
_entity_poly.type
_entity_poly.pdbx_seq_one_letter_code
_entity_poly.pdbx_strand_id
1 'polypeptide(L)'
;VYWIITENYINHKLSSIGFRLSYTHLLINIALGVINAAIVFSNSNKLNDLFEINMMYISVLIFYIGLWLITPYFHNELTNAKYISYSLGILVMSYIVSLLFKGHDHVMIISVSVATFCIMLIYFKNQRLRNKHE
;
A
#
# COMPACT_ATOMS: atom_id res chain seq x y z
N VAL A 1 -23.39 -5.86 12.27
CA VAL A 1 -23.63 -5.93 13.74
C VAL A 1 -23.63 -7.36 14.25
N TYR A 2 -24.49 -8.25 13.72
CA TYR A 2 -24.58 -9.65 14.18
C TYR A 2 -23.23 -10.40 14.15
N TRP A 3 -22.49 -10.28 13.06
CA TRP A 3 -21.23 -10.99 12.89
C TRP A 3 -20.07 -10.53 13.79
N ILE A 4 -20.03 -9.24 14.15
CA ILE A 4 -19.04 -8.70 15.11
C ILE A 4 -19.29 -9.30 16.49
N ILE A 5 -20.56 -9.47 16.85
CA ILE A 5 -20.97 -10.09 18.12
C ILE A 5 -20.59 -11.58 18.12
N THR A 6 -20.80 -12.29 17.01
CA THR A 6 -20.42 -13.71 16.86
C THR A 6 -18.90 -13.91 16.95
N GLU A 7 -18.11 -13.05 16.31
CA GLU A 7 -16.64 -13.15 16.37
C GLU A 7 -16.10 -12.87 17.78
N ASN A 8 -16.66 -11.88 18.48
CA ASN A 8 -16.32 -11.60 19.87
C ASN A 8 -16.63 -12.75 20.82
N TYR A 9 -17.64 -13.57 20.49
CA TYR A 9 -18.03 -14.75 21.26
C TYR A 9 -17.08 -15.94 21.04
N ILE A 10 -16.46 -16.05 19.87
CA ILE A 10 -15.56 -17.16 19.52
C ILE A 10 -14.11 -16.85 19.96
N ASN A 11 -13.70 -15.57 19.92
CA ASN A 11 -12.33 -15.17 20.23
C ASN A 11 -12.28 -13.99 21.21
N HIS A 12 -12.63 -14.25 22.48
CA HIS A 12 -12.68 -13.24 23.54
C HIS A 12 -11.36 -12.48 23.78
N LYS A 13 -10.21 -13.04 23.40
CA LYS A 13 -8.89 -12.41 23.58
C LYS A 13 -8.54 -11.41 22.47
N LEU A 14 -9.11 -11.55 21.27
CA LEU A 14 -8.78 -10.76 20.10
C LEU A 14 -10.06 -10.42 19.31
N SER A 15 -10.79 -9.44 19.83
CA SER A 15 -11.92 -8.80 19.15
C SER A 15 -11.53 -8.35 17.74
N SER A 16 -12.26 -8.81 16.71
CA SER A 16 -12.26 -8.33 15.30
C SER A 16 -11.12 -8.77 14.35
N ILE A 17 -10.33 -9.80 14.65
CA ILE A 17 -9.29 -10.33 13.75
C ILE A 17 -9.81 -10.66 12.35
N GLY A 18 -10.84 -11.51 12.26
CA GLY A 18 -11.34 -12.09 11.01
C GLY A 18 -11.95 -11.03 10.11
N PHE A 19 -12.79 -10.16 10.69
CA PHE A 19 -13.32 -9.00 9.98
C PHE A 19 -12.24 -8.04 9.50
N ARG A 20 -11.29 -7.69 10.38
CA ARG A 20 -10.21 -6.76 10.02
C ARG A 20 -9.34 -7.32 8.90
N LEU A 21 -9.03 -8.61 8.93
CA LEU A 21 -8.30 -9.29 7.86
C LEU A 21 -9.09 -9.22 6.53
N SER A 22 -10.38 -9.57 6.55
CA SER A 22 -11.26 -9.55 5.37
C SER A 22 -11.40 -8.15 4.74
N TYR A 23 -11.69 -7.12 5.55
CA TYR A 23 -11.81 -5.74 5.05
C TYR A 23 -10.49 -5.20 4.49
N THR A 24 -9.37 -5.58 5.10
CA THR A 24 -8.06 -5.14 4.63
C THR A 24 -7.69 -5.79 3.30
N HIS A 25 -7.98 -7.09 3.13
CA HIS A 25 -7.81 -7.76 1.84
C HIS A 25 -8.72 -7.20 0.75
N LEU A 26 -9.97 -6.85 1.09
CA LEU A 26 -10.86 -6.17 0.15
C LEU A 26 -10.24 -4.84 -0.34
N LEU A 27 -9.70 -4.04 0.58
CA LEU A 27 -9.05 -2.77 0.27
C LEU A 27 -7.82 -2.97 -0.64
N ILE A 28 -7.00 -3.98 -0.37
CA ILE A 28 -5.86 -4.37 -1.23
C ILE A 28 -6.33 -4.79 -2.62
N ASN A 29 -7.39 -5.61 -2.72
CA ASN A 29 -7.92 -6.08 -3.99
C ASN A 29 -8.50 -4.95 -4.83
N ILE A 30 -9.21 -4.00 -4.20
CA ILE A 30 -9.67 -2.78 -4.87
C ILE A 30 -8.47 -2.00 -5.39
N ALA A 31 -7.43 -1.80 -4.57
CA ALA A 31 -6.22 -1.10 -5.00
C ALA A 31 -5.56 -1.74 -6.23
N LEU A 32 -5.38 -3.06 -6.21
CA LEU A 32 -4.82 -3.81 -7.35
C LEU A 32 -5.70 -3.71 -8.59
N GLY A 33 -7.02 -3.74 -8.43
CA GLY A 33 -7.97 -3.53 -9.52
C GLY A 33 -7.83 -2.14 -10.15
N VAL A 34 -7.68 -1.09 -9.34
CA VAL A 34 -7.50 0.28 -9.84
C VAL A 34 -6.10 0.49 -10.45
N ILE A 35 -5.05 -0.13 -9.92
CA ILE A 35 -3.71 -0.15 -10.57
C ILE A 35 -3.81 -0.79 -11.96
N ASN A 36 -4.46 -1.94 -12.07
CA ASN A 36 -4.61 -2.62 -13.35
C ASN A 36 -5.43 -1.79 -14.33
N ALA A 37 -6.53 -1.18 -13.86
CA ALA A 37 -7.31 -0.24 -14.65
C ALA A 37 -6.44 0.94 -15.12
N ALA A 38 -5.64 1.54 -14.25
CA ALA A 38 -4.75 2.66 -14.60
C ALA A 38 -3.75 2.28 -15.70
N ILE A 39 -3.15 1.09 -15.62
CA ILE A 39 -2.20 0.58 -16.64
C ILE A 39 -2.92 0.33 -17.98
N VAL A 40 -4.09 -0.29 -17.96
CA VAL A 40 -4.86 -0.55 -19.19
C VAL A 40 -5.33 0.78 -19.80
N PHE A 41 -5.78 1.73 -18.99
CA PHE A 41 -6.22 3.04 -19.44
C PHE A 41 -5.09 3.89 -20.03
N SER A 42 -3.91 3.88 -19.39
CA SER A 42 -2.66 4.48 -19.90
C SER A 42 -2.34 4.00 -21.31
N ASN A 43 -2.41 2.68 -21.54
CA ASN A 43 -2.03 2.10 -22.83
C ASN A 43 -3.11 2.23 -23.92
N SER A 44 -4.39 2.39 -23.55
CA SER A 44 -5.52 2.29 -24.50
C SER A 44 -6.10 3.63 -24.93
N ASN A 45 -6.02 4.66 -24.09
CA ASN A 45 -6.63 5.96 -24.34
C ASN A 45 -5.60 7.06 -24.11
N LYS A 46 -5.57 8.08 -24.99
CA LYS A 46 -4.90 9.36 -24.74
C LYS A 46 -5.65 10.12 -23.63
N LEU A 47 -5.60 9.60 -22.41
CA LEU A 47 -6.09 10.27 -21.22
C LEU A 47 -5.16 11.44 -20.88
N ASN A 48 -5.67 12.36 -20.07
CA ASN A 48 -4.85 13.44 -19.54
C ASN A 48 -3.77 12.84 -18.61
N ASP A 49 -2.49 13.10 -18.89
CA ASP A 49 -1.35 12.59 -18.12
C ASP A 49 -1.50 12.84 -16.61
N LEU A 50 -2.09 13.97 -16.22
CA LEU A 50 -2.36 14.27 -14.81
C LEU A 50 -3.37 13.31 -14.18
N PHE A 51 -4.41 12.93 -14.92
CA PHE A 51 -5.42 11.99 -14.43
C PHE A 51 -4.80 10.61 -14.21
N GLU A 52 -3.97 10.15 -15.14
CA GLU A 52 -3.28 8.87 -15.05
C GLU A 52 -2.33 8.80 -13.84
N ILE A 53 -1.48 9.83 -13.67
CA ILE A 53 -0.57 9.91 -12.53
C ILE A 53 -1.37 9.90 -11.22
N ASN A 54 -2.43 10.70 -11.11
CA ASN A 54 -3.26 10.71 -9.90
C ASN A 54 -3.91 9.35 -9.62
N MET A 55 -4.49 8.72 -10.64
CA MET A 55 -5.14 7.42 -10.51
C MET A 55 -4.16 6.34 -10.06
N MET A 56 -2.96 6.30 -10.65
CA MET A 56 -1.90 5.37 -10.26
C MET A 56 -1.48 5.58 -8.80
N TYR A 57 -1.11 6.80 -8.40
CA TYR A 57 -0.60 7.06 -7.06
C TYR A 57 -1.64 6.93 -5.96
N ILE A 58 -2.91 7.29 -6.23
CA ILE A 58 -4.02 7.02 -5.30
C ILE A 58 -4.17 5.52 -5.08
N SER A 59 -4.09 4.73 -6.14
CA SER A 59 -4.22 3.27 -6.03
C SER A 59 -3.08 2.65 -5.24
N VAL A 60 -1.84 3.08 -5.50
CA VAL A 60 -0.65 2.66 -4.73
C VAL A 60 -0.77 3.07 -3.26
N LEU A 61 -1.28 4.27 -2.97
CA LEU A 61 -1.53 4.73 -1.60
C LEU A 61 -2.54 3.84 -0.88
N ILE A 62 -3.69 3.55 -1.52
CA ILE A 62 -4.72 2.66 -1.00
C ILE A 62 -4.14 1.27 -0.73
N PHE A 63 -3.32 0.74 -1.65
CA PHE A 63 -2.62 -0.53 -1.45
C PHE A 63 -1.75 -0.53 -0.18
N TYR A 64 -0.93 0.51 0.02
CA TYR A 64 -0.08 0.62 1.20
C TYR A 64 -0.87 0.84 2.50
N ILE A 65 -1.98 1.59 2.47
CA ILE A 65 -2.89 1.72 3.61
C ILE A 65 -3.45 0.34 3.99
N GLY A 66 -3.85 -0.46 3.01
CA GLY A 66 -4.24 -1.85 3.23
C GLY A 66 -3.14 -2.65 3.91
N LEU A 67 -1.91 -2.61 3.39
CA LEU A 67 -0.78 -3.30 4.00
C LEU A 67 -0.52 -2.85 5.45
N TRP A 68 -0.59 -1.55 5.74
CA TRP A 68 -0.39 -1.01 7.09
C TRP A 68 -1.52 -1.38 8.06
N LEU A 69 -2.76 -1.55 7.60
CA LEU A 69 -3.87 -2.01 8.44
C LEU A 69 -3.72 -3.49 8.82
N ILE A 70 -3.07 -4.29 7.96
CA ILE A 70 -2.77 -5.71 8.19
C ILE A 70 -1.48 -5.91 9.00
N THR A 71 -0.51 -4.99 8.90
CA THR A 71 0.80 -5.09 9.56
C THR A 71 0.74 -5.39 11.06
N PRO A 72 -0.14 -4.77 11.88
CA PRO A 72 -0.20 -5.01 13.32
C PRO A 72 -0.66 -6.44 13.67
N TYR A 73 -1.34 -7.11 12.74
CA TYR A 73 -1.82 -8.48 12.93
C TYR A 73 -0.68 -9.50 12.87
N PHE A 74 0.25 -9.35 11.92
CA PHE A 74 1.38 -10.27 11.76
C PHE A 74 2.65 -9.78 12.48
N HIS A 75 2.78 -8.47 12.66
CA HIS A 75 3.99 -7.81 13.12
C HIS A 75 3.64 -6.55 13.92
N ASN A 76 3.10 -6.74 15.14
CA ASN A 76 2.62 -5.64 15.98
C ASN A 76 3.68 -4.55 16.21
N GLU A 77 4.98 -4.90 16.24
CA GLU A 77 6.10 -3.96 16.41
C GLU A 77 6.56 -3.27 15.12
N LEU A 78 6.04 -3.67 13.94
CA LEU A 78 6.25 -2.95 12.68
C LEU A 78 5.28 -1.76 12.51
N THR A 79 4.40 -1.50 13.47
CA THR A 79 3.58 -0.28 13.57
C THR A 79 4.36 0.95 14.01
N ASN A 80 5.68 0.95 13.85
CA ASN A 80 6.48 2.11 14.19
C ASN A 80 6.18 3.23 13.18
N ALA A 81 5.61 4.33 13.67
CA ALA A 81 5.18 5.47 12.87
C ALA A 81 6.30 6.03 11.98
N LYS A 82 7.57 5.84 12.37
CA LYS A 82 8.74 6.21 11.58
C LYS A 82 8.78 5.51 10.22
N TYR A 83 8.46 4.22 10.13
CA TYR A 83 8.50 3.48 8.85
C TYR A 83 7.36 3.86 7.92
N ILE A 84 6.18 4.10 8.49
CA ILE A 84 5.02 4.60 7.75
C ILE A 84 5.36 5.99 7.18
N SER A 85 5.98 6.85 7.99
CA SER A 85 6.42 8.18 7.55
C SER A 85 7.50 8.13 6.46
N TYR A 86 8.52 7.26 6.60
CA TYR A 86 9.52 7.09 5.54
C TYR A 86 8.91 6.58 4.23
N SER A 87 7.99 5.61 4.32
CA SER A 87 7.32 5.04 3.16
C SER A 87 6.44 6.08 2.45
N LEU A 88 5.69 6.88 3.22
CA LEU A 88 4.95 8.03 2.69
C LEU A 88 5.88 9.05 2.02
N GLY A 89 7.01 9.37 2.64
CA GLY A 89 8.01 10.28 2.07
C GLY A 89 8.53 9.80 0.71
N ILE A 90 8.82 8.50 0.58
CA ILE A 90 9.25 7.89 -0.69
C ILE A 90 8.16 7.98 -1.75
N LEU A 91 6.89 7.69 -1.39
CA LEU A 91 5.76 7.80 -2.33
C LEU A 91 5.55 9.26 -2.79
N VAL A 92 5.67 10.23 -1.88
CA VAL A 92 5.55 11.65 -2.23
C VAL A 92 6.67 12.09 -3.16
N MET A 93 7.92 11.69 -2.89
CA MET A 93 9.04 12.00 -3.78
C MET A 93 8.87 11.36 -5.16
N SER A 94 8.43 10.10 -5.20
CA SER A 94 8.09 9.38 -6.43
C SER A 94 7.03 10.14 -7.24
N TYR A 95 5.97 10.61 -6.58
CA TYR A 95 4.89 11.39 -7.19
C TYR A 95 5.37 12.71 -7.77
N ILE A 96 6.23 13.44 -7.05
CA ILE A 96 6.82 14.69 -7.53
C ILE A 96 7.64 14.43 -8.80
N VAL A 97 8.45 13.37 -8.83
CA VAL A 97 9.20 12.98 -10.03
C VAL A 97 8.23 12.69 -11.18
N SER A 98 7.17 11.92 -10.96
CA SER A 98 6.19 11.62 -12.00
C SER A 98 5.47 12.88 -12.51
N LEU A 99 5.20 13.88 -11.66
CA LEU A 99 4.61 15.16 -12.08
C LEU A 99 5.56 16.01 -12.93
N LEU A 100 6.86 16.02 -12.62
CA LEU A 100 7.87 16.76 -13.40
C LEU A 100 8.02 16.21 -14.81
N PHE A 101 7.82 14.90 -14.99
CA PHE A 101 7.89 14.19 -16.27
C PHE A 101 6.50 13.79 -16.81
N LYS A 102 5.46 14.61 -16.53
CA LYS A 102 4.12 14.43 -17.10
C LYS A 102 4.21 14.38 -18.64
N GLY A 103 3.82 13.26 -19.23
CA GLY A 103 3.96 12.99 -20.67
C GLY A 103 4.95 11.88 -21.02
N HIS A 104 5.65 11.30 -20.02
CA HIS A 104 6.44 10.09 -20.20
C HIS A 104 5.93 8.96 -19.29
N ASP A 105 5.00 8.14 -19.80
CA ASP A 105 4.35 7.07 -19.03
C ASP A 105 5.34 6.06 -18.45
N HIS A 106 6.43 5.78 -19.19
CA HIS A 106 7.52 4.93 -18.72
C HIS A 106 8.18 5.47 -17.44
N VAL A 107 8.32 6.79 -17.29
CA VAL A 107 8.93 7.40 -16.11
C VAL A 107 8.03 7.21 -14.89
N MET A 108 6.70 7.29 -15.06
CA MET A 108 5.76 7.00 -13.98
C MET A 108 5.91 5.54 -13.49
N ILE A 109 5.87 4.57 -14.41
CA ILE A 109 5.96 3.14 -14.06
C ILE A 109 7.29 2.82 -13.37
N ILE A 110 8.40 3.35 -13.89
CA ILE A 110 9.74 3.15 -13.31
C ILE A 110 9.82 3.79 -11.92
N SER A 111 9.32 5.01 -11.75
CA SER A 111 9.31 5.73 -10.47
C SER A 111 8.55 4.94 -9.39
N VAL A 112 7.34 4.47 -9.72
CA VAL A 112 6.52 3.65 -8.82
C VAL A 112 7.22 2.32 -8.48
N SER A 113 7.86 1.68 -9.46
CA SER A 113 8.59 0.42 -9.24
C SER A 113 9.79 0.61 -8.31
N VAL A 114 10.55 1.69 -8.49
CA VAL A 114 11.69 2.02 -7.60
C VAL A 114 11.21 2.37 -6.20
N ALA A 115 10.15 3.16 -6.09
CA ALA A 115 9.56 3.55 -4.80
C ALA A 115 9.08 2.31 -4.01
N THR A 116 8.35 1.42 -4.68
CA THR A 116 7.83 0.20 -4.05
C THR A 116 8.95 -0.74 -3.62
N PHE A 117 10.00 -0.90 -4.43
CA PHE A 117 11.19 -1.67 -4.08
C PHE A 117 11.94 -1.08 -2.87
N CYS A 118 12.13 0.24 -2.82
CA CYS A 118 12.75 0.93 -1.69
C CYS A 118 11.97 0.73 -0.39
N ILE A 119 10.64 0.83 -0.44
CA ILE A 119 9.77 0.58 0.73
C ILE A 119 9.92 -0.88 1.20
N MET A 120 9.97 -1.83 0.26
CA MET A 120 10.17 -3.24 0.57
C MET A 120 11.55 -3.53 1.18
N LEU A 121 12.61 -2.84 0.71
CA LEU A 121 13.94 -2.96 1.31
C LEU A 121 14.00 -2.44 2.74
N ILE A 122 13.35 -1.31 3.03
CA ILE A 122 13.24 -0.77 4.40
C ILE A 122 12.55 -1.80 5.30
N TYR A 123 11.46 -2.39 4.81
CA TYR A 123 10.74 -3.44 5.53
C TYR A 123 11.63 -4.66 5.82
N PHE A 124 12.33 -5.18 4.81
CA PHE A 124 13.18 -6.37 4.94
C PHE A 124 14.40 -6.13 5.84
N LYS A 125 15.06 -4.98 5.71
CA LYS A 125 16.19 -4.60 6.56
C LYS A 125 15.75 -4.52 8.03
N ASN A 126 14.56 -3.98 8.29
CA ASN A 126 14.04 -3.87 9.64
C ASN A 126 13.76 -5.25 10.25
N GLN A 127 13.15 -6.16 9.49
CA GLN A 127 12.92 -7.53 9.91
C GLN A 127 14.24 -8.27 10.22
N ARG A 128 15.26 -8.10 9.36
CA ARG A 128 16.58 -8.73 9.53
C ARG A 128 17.36 -8.21 10.74
N LEU A 129 17.30 -6.90 11.02
CA LEU A 129 17.92 -6.31 12.20
C LEU A 129 17.30 -6.87 13.48
N ARG A 130 15.98 -7.13 13.49
CA ARG A 130 15.30 -7.74 14.64
C ARG A 130 15.75 -9.18 14.89
N ASN A 131 15.80 -10.02 13.86
CA ASN A 131 16.25 -11.42 13.99
C ASN A 131 17.72 -11.58 14.45
N LYS A 132 18.50 -10.50 14.50
CA LYS A 132 19.86 -10.50 15.09
C LYS A 132 19.89 -10.13 16.58
N HIS A 133 18.81 -9.56 17.09
CA HIS A 133 18.68 -9.10 18.48
C HIS A 133 17.78 -10.01 19.33
N GLU A 134 17.10 -10.99 18.71
CA GLU A 134 16.50 -12.17 19.34
C GLU A 134 17.53 -13.33 19.36
#